data_AF-J2WU10-F1
#
_entry.id   AF-J2WU10-F1
#
_cell.length_a   1.000
_cell.length_b   1.000
_cell.length_c   1.000
_cell.angle_alpha   90.00
_cell.angle_beta   90.00
_cell.angle_gamma   90.00
#
_symmetry.space_group_name_H-M   'P 1'
#
loop_
_entity.id
_entity.type
_entity.pdbx_description
1 polymer ?
#
loop_
_entity_poly.entity_id
_entity_poly.type
_entity_poly.pdbx_seq_one_letter_code
_entity_poly.pdbx_strand_id
1 'polypeptide(L)'
;MDENYLTPSIFTRHKLPLHALLIQNQPWFCARDLSRLLHIYLNERMLRKLDPDQYQTRKTLIHNQIENTLLISESGIYALLVYHYCPEYRALREWLTHQVIPTLRDAQHPSTSERPHLSLLSWPDMSLSLLHWNNQPWIRLQDVPLMMVEREQTKRPMTGPWWKRASRMLQSL
;
A
#
# COMPACT_ATOMS: atom_id res chain seq x y z
N MET A 1 8.40 27.46 11.11
CA MET A 1 7.19 26.79 11.62
C MET A 1 6.75 25.87 10.50
N ASP A 2 7.15 24.60 10.57
CA ASP A 2 6.90 23.67 9.46
C ASP A 2 5.41 23.34 9.41
N GLU A 3 4.73 23.87 8.40
CA GLU A 3 3.33 23.57 8.15
C GLU A 3 3.19 22.15 7.60
N ASN A 4 3.22 21.16 8.50
CA ASN A 4 2.93 19.75 8.17
C ASN A 4 1.42 19.58 7.90
N TYR A 5 0.95 20.05 6.74
CA TYR A 5 -0.36 19.70 6.19
C TYR A 5 -0.21 18.60 5.13
N LEU A 6 -1.25 17.79 4.97
CA LEU A 6 -1.27 16.73 3.97
C LEU A 6 -2.05 17.17 2.74
N THR A 7 -1.56 16.82 1.55
CA THR A 7 -2.24 17.09 0.28
C THR A 7 -2.97 15.82 -0.18
N PRO A 8 -4.32 15.81 -0.21
CA PRO A 8 -5.11 14.67 -0.64
C PRO A 8 -5.12 14.50 -2.17
N SER A 9 -5.24 13.25 -2.61
CA SER A 9 -5.64 12.90 -3.97
C SER A 9 -7.15 13.05 -4.12
N ILE A 10 -7.61 13.51 -5.29
CA ILE A 10 -9.02 13.81 -5.53
C ILE A 10 -9.59 12.79 -6.52
N PHE A 11 -10.65 12.11 -6.11
CA PHE A 11 -11.42 11.20 -6.94
C PHE A 11 -12.81 11.77 -7.17
N THR A 12 -13.39 11.62 -8.36
CA THR A 12 -14.71 12.19 -8.66
C THR A 12 -15.69 11.10 -9.05
N ARG A 13 -16.87 11.10 -8.42
CA ARG A 13 -17.99 10.22 -8.77
C ARG A 13 -19.28 11.03 -8.76
N HIS A 14 -20.07 10.95 -9.83
CA HIS A 14 -21.35 11.67 -9.94
C HIS A 14 -21.24 13.18 -9.66
N LYS A 15 -20.16 13.81 -10.12
CA LYS A 15 -19.82 15.23 -9.86
C LYS A 15 -19.53 15.57 -8.39
N LEU A 16 -19.42 14.56 -7.52
CA LEU A 16 -19.01 14.72 -6.13
C LEU A 16 -17.52 14.35 -6.00
N PRO A 17 -16.69 15.26 -5.47
CA PRO A 17 -15.30 14.96 -5.17
C PRO A 17 -15.20 14.10 -3.90
N LEU A 18 -14.16 13.29 -3.84
CA LEU A 18 -13.71 12.51 -2.69
C LEU A 18 -12.22 12.75 -2.51
N HIS A 19 -11.87 13.50 -1.48
CA HIS A 19 -10.49 13.68 -1.06
C HIS A 19 -10.03 12.45 -0.27
N ALA A 20 -8.92 11.85 -0.70
CA ALA A 20 -8.34 10.66 -0.09
C ALA A 20 -6.84 10.83 0.14
N LEU A 21 -6.34 10.17 1.17
CA LEU A 21 -4.96 10.24 1.66
C LEU A 21 -4.46 8.84 1.93
N LEU A 22 -3.20 8.57 1.60
CA LEU A 22 -2.52 7.36 2.03
C LEU A 22 -1.53 7.73 3.14
N ILE A 23 -1.83 7.28 4.35
CA ILE A 23 -1.03 7.58 5.56
C ILE A 23 -0.58 6.23 6.12
N GLN A 24 0.73 6.00 6.17
CA GLN A 24 1.31 4.75 6.68
C GLN A 24 0.72 3.50 5.99
N ASN A 25 0.58 3.54 4.67
CA ASN A 25 -0.04 2.48 3.86
C ASN A 25 -1.53 2.19 4.16
N GLN A 26 -2.19 3.02 4.96
CA GLN A 26 -3.62 2.95 5.23
C GLN A 26 -4.37 4.04 4.46
N PRO A 27 -5.43 3.70 3.70
CA PRO A 27 -6.28 4.68 3.04
C PRO A 27 -7.17 5.43 4.04
N TRP A 28 -7.24 6.75 3.88
CA TRP A 28 -8.04 7.67 4.66
C TRP A 28 -8.83 8.59 3.75
N PHE A 29 -10.07 8.91 4.11
CA PHE A 29 -11.02 9.59 3.25
C PHE A 29 -11.71 10.72 4.00
N CYS A 30 -11.89 11.86 3.33
CA CYS A 30 -12.58 13.01 3.90
C CYS A 30 -14.03 12.64 4.27
N ALA A 31 -14.38 12.75 5.56
CA ALA A 31 -15.70 12.42 6.07
C ALA A 31 -16.80 13.28 5.41
N ARG A 32 -16.51 14.56 5.17
CA ARG A 32 -17.45 15.49 4.51
C ARG A 32 -17.78 15.05 3.09
N ASP A 33 -16.81 14.54 2.35
CA ASP A 33 -17.07 14.07 0.99
C ASP A 33 -17.80 12.72 1.00
N LEU A 34 -17.40 11.82 1.88
CA LEU A 34 -18.09 10.55 2.12
C LEU A 34 -19.56 10.76 2.49
N SER A 35 -19.87 11.71 3.37
CA SER A 35 -21.25 12.03 3.76
C SER A 35 -22.13 12.42 2.57
N ARG A 36 -21.56 13.11 1.57
CA ARG A 36 -22.28 13.47 0.34
C ARG A 36 -22.49 12.27 -0.56
N LEU A 37 -21.48 11.42 -0.72
CA LEU A 37 -21.57 10.20 -1.54
C LEU A 37 -22.54 9.18 -0.94
N LEU A 38 -22.58 9.08 0.39
CA LEU A 38 -23.49 8.21 1.13
C LEU A 38 -24.87 8.85 1.33
N HIS A 39 -25.06 10.14 1.09
CA HIS A 39 -26.30 10.85 1.44
C HIS A 39 -26.68 10.70 2.93
N ILE A 40 -25.68 10.61 3.82
CA ILE A 40 -25.86 10.51 5.27
C ILE A 40 -25.06 11.61 5.96
N TYR A 41 -25.60 12.18 7.04
CA TYR A 41 -24.85 13.16 7.84
C TYR A 41 -24.03 12.46 8.92
N LEU A 42 -22.70 12.43 8.75
CA LEU A 42 -21.77 11.85 9.73
C LEU A 42 -21.65 12.75 10.96
N ASN A 43 -22.56 12.56 11.92
CA ASN A 43 -22.53 13.24 13.21
C ASN A 43 -21.67 12.50 14.25
N GLU A 44 -21.42 13.14 15.39
CA GLU A 44 -20.68 12.54 16.49
C GLU A 44 -21.26 11.20 16.95
N ARG A 45 -22.58 11.03 16.94
CA ARG A 45 -23.23 9.78 17.33
C ARG A 45 -22.88 8.63 16.39
N MET A 46 -22.76 8.89 15.09
CA MET A 46 -22.31 7.91 14.11
C MET A 46 -20.83 7.60 14.29
N LEU A 47 -20.00 8.62 14.55
CA LEU A 47 -18.57 8.42 14.81
C LEU A 47 -18.32 7.58 16.06
N ARG A 48 -19.17 7.69 17.10
CA ARG A 48 -19.10 6.82 18.29
C ARG A 48 -19.40 5.34 18.03
N LYS A 49 -19.96 4.99 16.86
CA LYS A 49 -20.13 3.59 16.44
C LYS A 49 -18.91 3.02 15.73
N LEU A 50 -17.96 3.89 15.38
CA LEU A 50 -16.69 3.50 14.79
C LEU A 50 -15.66 3.30 15.90
N ASP A 51 -14.72 2.41 15.63
CA ASP A 51 -13.60 2.19 16.54
C ASP A 51 -12.60 3.35 16.49
N PRO A 52 -11.78 3.56 17.54
CA PRO A 52 -10.83 4.69 17.60
C PRO A 52 -9.78 4.71 16.48
N ASP A 53 -9.49 3.57 15.84
CA ASP A 53 -8.60 3.45 14.69
C ASP A 53 -9.29 3.80 13.36
N GLN A 54 -10.62 3.88 13.35
CA GLN A 54 -11.39 4.02 12.13
C GLN A 54 -11.61 5.47 11.71
N TYR A 55 -11.34 6.44 12.58
CA TYR A 55 -11.44 7.86 12.29
C TYR A 55 -10.32 8.66 12.95
N GLN A 56 -9.90 9.75 12.33
CA GLN A 56 -8.93 10.68 12.91
C GLN A 56 -9.07 12.08 12.32
N THR A 57 -8.55 13.08 13.01
CA THR A 57 -8.48 14.46 12.49
C THR A 57 -7.05 14.82 12.12
N ARG A 58 -6.85 15.39 10.93
CA ARG A 58 -5.54 15.86 10.44
C ARG A 58 -5.67 17.20 9.73
N LYS A 59 -4.59 17.98 9.70
CA LYS A 59 -4.50 19.19 8.87
C LYS A 59 -4.31 18.79 7.42
N THR A 60 -5.25 19.15 6.57
CA THR A 60 -5.21 18.79 5.15
C THR A 60 -5.51 20.01 4.29
N LEU A 61 -4.88 20.09 3.12
CA LEU A 61 -5.16 21.12 2.13
C LEU A 61 -6.37 20.69 1.29
N ILE A 62 -7.53 21.28 1.55
CA ILE A 62 -8.77 21.00 0.82
C ILE A 62 -9.33 22.33 0.30
N HIS A 63 -9.71 22.37 -0.99
CA HIS A 63 -10.21 23.59 -1.64
C HIS A 63 -9.28 24.81 -1.46
N ASN A 64 -7.96 24.61 -1.58
CA ASN A 64 -6.96 25.66 -1.35
C ASN A 64 -6.94 26.26 0.06
N GLN A 65 -7.57 25.59 1.04
CA GLN A 65 -7.57 25.99 2.44
C GLN A 65 -7.01 24.87 3.31
N ILE A 66 -6.17 25.23 4.27
CA ILE A 66 -5.66 24.27 5.26
C ILE A 66 -6.66 24.24 6.40
N GLU A 67 -7.32 23.10 6.58
CA GLU A 67 -8.29 22.90 7.64
C GLU A 67 -8.05 21.58 8.39
N ASN A 68 -8.56 21.50 9.62
CA ASN A 68 -8.61 20.24 10.36
C ASN A 68 -9.75 19.39 9.82
N THR A 69 -9.42 18.40 9.00
CA THR A 69 -10.40 17.53 8.36
C THR A 69 -10.53 16.21 9.12
N LEU A 70 -11.78 15.82 9.36
CA LEU A 70 -12.11 14.48 9.83
C LEU A 70 -11.94 13.48 8.69
N LEU A 71 -11.12 12.48 8.93
CA LEU A 71 -10.82 11.39 8.02
C LEU A 71 -11.41 10.10 8.55
N ILE A 72 -11.97 9.30 7.65
CA ILE A 72 -12.46 7.93 7.91
C ILE A 72 -11.53 6.97 7.18
N SER A 73 -11.09 5.92 7.87
CA SER A 73 -10.26 4.87 7.27
C SER A 73 -11.06 3.98 6.32
N GLU A 74 -10.36 3.16 5.53
CA GLU A 74 -10.97 2.10 4.73
C GLU A 74 -11.90 1.18 5.56
N SER A 75 -11.44 0.68 6.72
CA SER A 75 -12.25 -0.18 7.59
C SER A 75 -13.49 0.56 8.13
N GLY A 76 -13.32 1.84 8.50
CA GLY A 76 -14.43 2.69 8.93
C GLY A 76 -15.49 2.89 7.86
N ILE A 77 -15.11 3.04 6.58
CA ILE A 77 -16.09 3.11 5.49
C ILE A 77 -16.91 1.82 5.41
N TYR A 78 -16.25 0.65 5.44
CA TYR A 78 -16.97 -0.61 5.36
C TYR A 78 -17.90 -0.81 6.57
N ALA A 79 -17.49 -0.39 7.76
CA ALA A 79 -18.37 -0.37 8.94
C ALA A 79 -19.60 0.53 8.70
N LEU A 80 -19.42 1.74 8.16
CA LEU A 80 -20.53 2.63 7.82
C LEU A 80 -21.48 2.03 6.78
N LEU A 81 -20.94 1.36 5.75
CA LEU A 81 -21.73 0.68 4.71
C LEU A 81 -22.56 -0.49 5.27
N VAL A 82 -22.04 -1.18 6.30
CA VAL A 82 -22.77 -2.24 7.01
C VAL A 82 -23.85 -1.65 7.91
N TYR A 83 -23.53 -0.62 8.70
CA TYR A 83 -24.49 0.04 9.58
C TYR A 83 -25.61 0.75 8.81
N HIS A 84 -25.33 1.23 7.61
CA HIS A 84 -26.26 1.95 6.75
C HIS A 84 -26.39 1.21 5.42
N TYR A 85 -27.00 0.04 5.45
CA TYR A 85 -27.20 -0.73 4.22
C TYR A 85 -28.21 -0.04 3.27
N CYS A 86 -27.74 0.30 2.07
CA CYS A 86 -28.57 0.69 0.94
C CYS A 86 -28.05 -0.03 -0.32
N PRO A 87 -28.93 -0.60 -1.18
CA PRO A 87 -28.50 -1.25 -2.42
C PRO A 87 -27.65 -0.34 -3.32
N GLU A 88 -27.93 0.96 -3.32
CA GLU A 88 -27.19 1.97 -4.09
C GLU A 88 -25.72 2.09 -3.68
N TYR A 89 -25.40 1.75 -2.42
CA TYR A 89 -24.03 1.80 -1.93
C TYR A 89 -23.19 0.61 -2.39
N ARG A 90 -23.76 -0.42 -3.04
CA ARG A 90 -22.96 -1.50 -3.65
C ARG A 90 -22.02 -0.95 -4.73
N ALA A 91 -22.53 -0.06 -5.57
CA ALA A 91 -21.74 0.61 -6.59
C ALA A 91 -20.68 1.55 -5.98
N LEU A 92 -20.97 2.16 -4.82
CA LEU A 92 -19.99 2.98 -4.10
C LEU A 92 -18.87 2.09 -3.51
N ARG A 93 -19.23 0.97 -2.88
CA ARG A 93 -18.28 -0.04 -2.38
C ARG A 93 -17.36 -0.51 -3.49
N GLU A 94 -17.91 -0.92 -4.63
CA GLU A 94 -17.15 -1.42 -5.77
C GLU A 94 -16.21 -0.36 -6.36
N TRP A 95 -16.68 0.88 -6.45
CA TRP A 95 -15.84 1.99 -6.88
C TRP A 95 -14.68 2.25 -5.92
N LEU A 96 -14.94 2.24 -4.60
CA LEU A 96 -13.90 2.41 -3.60
C LEU A 96 -12.86 1.27 -3.66
N THR A 97 -13.33 0.02 -3.61
CA THR A 97 -12.49 -1.17 -3.53
C THR A 97 -11.68 -1.41 -4.81
N HIS A 98 -12.28 -1.23 -5.98
CA HIS A 98 -11.62 -1.61 -7.24
C HIS A 98 -10.97 -0.45 -7.98
N GLN A 99 -11.32 0.80 -7.67
CA GLN A 99 -10.75 1.95 -8.36
C GLN A 99 -10.01 2.87 -7.41
N VAL A 100 -10.67 3.39 -6.38
CA VAL A 100 -10.09 4.44 -5.54
C VAL A 100 -8.90 3.93 -4.73
N ILE A 101 -9.08 2.85 -3.97
CA ILE A 101 -8.05 2.32 -3.07
C ILE A 101 -6.81 1.84 -3.85
N PRO A 102 -6.96 1.03 -4.94
CA PRO A 102 -5.81 0.63 -5.75
C PRO A 102 -5.08 1.84 -6.34
N THR A 103 -5.81 2.78 -6.95
CA THR A 103 -5.19 3.98 -7.54
C THR A 103 -4.47 4.82 -6.51
N LEU A 104 -5.01 4.93 -5.29
CA LEU A 104 -4.39 5.66 -4.19
C LEU A 104 -3.08 5.00 -3.72
N ARG A 105 -3.05 3.66 -3.67
CA ARG A 105 -1.84 2.89 -3.33
C ARG A 105 -0.78 2.98 -4.42
N ASP A 106 -1.20 2.83 -5.67
CA ASP A 106 -0.32 2.95 -6.84
C ASP A 106 0.31 4.35 -6.94
N ALA A 107 -0.43 5.40 -6.60
CA ALA A 107 0.06 6.78 -6.66
C ALA A 107 1.18 7.08 -5.65
N GLN A 108 1.23 6.40 -4.50
CA GLN A 108 2.31 6.55 -3.52
C GLN A 108 3.54 5.68 -3.88
N HIS A 109 3.35 4.67 -4.73
CA HIS A 109 4.41 3.83 -5.28
C HIS A 109 4.49 3.96 -6.82
N PRO A 110 4.76 5.17 -7.37
CA PRO A 110 4.81 5.39 -8.82
C PRO A 110 5.97 4.63 -9.50
N SER A 111 6.89 4.11 -8.70
CA SER A 111 7.93 3.17 -9.09
C SER A 111 7.92 2.01 -8.09
N THR A 112 8.09 0.78 -8.58
CA THR A 112 8.31 -0.48 -7.84
C THR A 112 7.11 -1.18 -7.14
N SER A 113 6.66 -2.27 -7.78
CA SER A 113 6.78 -3.66 -7.26
C SER A 113 5.57 -4.47 -6.74
N GLU A 114 4.31 -4.13 -7.05
CA GLU A 114 3.22 -5.13 -6.90
C GLU A 114 3.04 -6.01 -8.15
N ARG A 115 3.53 -5.56 -9.31
CA ARG A 115 3.62 -6.41 -10.49
C ARG A 115 4.95 -7.15 -10.48
N PRO A 116 4.94 -8.49 -10.59
CA PRO A 116 6.16 -9.23 -10.87
C PRO A 116 6.76 -8.65 -12.16
N HIS A 117 7.91 -8.00 -12.06
CA HIS A 117 8.62 -7.50 -13.22
C HIS A 117 10.02 -8.10 -13.25
N LEU A 118 10.43 -8.48 -14.45
CA LEU A 118 11.75 -9.02 -14.69
C LEU A 118 12.71 -7.86 -14.96
N SER A 119 13.83 -7.85 -14.27
CA SER A 119 14.98 -7.00 -14.58
C SER A 119 16.18 -7.89 -14.91
N LEU A 120 17.17 -7.32 -15.59
CA LEU A 120 18.41 -8.01 -15.93
C LEU A 120 19.54 -7.38 -15.14
N LEU A 121 20.17 -8.16 -14.28
CA LEU A 121 21.43 -7.78 -13.65
C LEU A 121 22.56 -8.07 -14.62
N SER A 122 23.28 -7.05 -15.06
CA SER A 122 24.43 -7.19 -15.97
C SER A 122 25.74 -7.01 -15.21
N TRP A 123 26.57 -8.04 -15.25
CA TRP A 123 27.97 -8.01 -14.85
C TRP A 123 28.88 -8.01 -16.10
N PRO A 124 30.19 -7.76 -15.96
CA PRO A 124 31.11 -7.70 -17.10
C PRO A 124 31.08 -8.97 -17.99
N ASP A 125 30.96 -10.15 -17.37
CA ASP A 125 31.03 -11.45 -18.07
C ASP A 125 29.74 -12.29 -17.98
N MET A 126 28.67 -11.78 -17.36
CA MET A 126 27.40 -12.52 -17.23
C MET A 126 26.19 -11.60 -17.07
N SER A 127 24.99 -12.12 -17.38
CA SER A 127 23.73 -11.45 -17.10
C SER A 127 22.74 -12.42 -16.45
N LEU A 128 21.97 -11.94 -15.47
CA LEU A 128 21.05 -12.74 -14.67
C LEU A 128 19.69 -12.08 -14.57
N SER A 129 18.62 -12.87 -14.79
CA SER A 129 17.25 -12.39 -14.66
C SER A 129 16.83 -12.34 -13.19
N LEU A 130 16.45 -11.15 -12.72
CA LEU A 130 15.88 -10.93 -11.39
C LEU A 130 14.39 -10.71 -11.52
N LEU A 131 13.61 -11.38 -10.67
CA LEU A 131 12.20 -11.09 -10.49
C LEU A 131 12.06 -10.13 -9.31
N HIS A 132 11.48 -8.96 -9.52
CA HIS A 132 11.16 -8.06 -8.42
C HIS A 132 9.73 -8.27 -7.95
N TRP A 133 9.55 -8.56 -6.67
CA TRP A 133 8.24 -8.68 -6.02
C TRP A 133 8.30 -8.06 -4.63
N ASN A 134 7.36 -7.18 -4.30
CA ASN A 134 7.30 -6.44 -3.02
C ASN A 134 8.64 -5.79 -2.63
N ASN A 135 9.28 -5.17 -3.61
CA ASN A 135 10.58 -4.51 -3.48
C ASN A 135 11.73 -5.44 -3.04
N GLN A 136 11.57 -6.76 -3.19
CA GLN A 136 12.60 -7.76 -2.96
C GLN A 136 13.02 -8.37 -4.31
N PRO A 137 14.33 -8.50 -4.58
CA PRO A 137 14.81 -9.24 -5.74
C PRO A 137 14.78 -10.75 -5.46
N TRP A 138 14.16 -11.48 -6.35
CA TRP A 138 14.07 -12.93 -6.35
C TRP A 138 14.90 -13.48 -7.52
N ILE A 139 15.71 -14.49 -7.23
CA ILE A 139 16.56 -15.18 -8.20
C ILE A 139 16.07 -16.62 -8.28
N ARG A 140 16.13 -17.24 -9.46
CA ARG A 140 15.83 -18.67 -9.57
C ARG A 140 16.88 -19.44 -8.78
N LEU A 141 16.45 -20.44 -8.00
CA LEU A 141 17.38 -21.22 -7.16
C LEU A 141 18.54 -21.85 -7.97
N GLN A 142 18.27 -22.22 -9.22
CA GLN A 142 19.27 -22.73 -10.18
C GLN A 142 20.36 -21.73 -10.57
N ASP A 143 20.09 -20.42 -10.48
CA ASP A 143 21.01 -19.35 -10.87
C ASP A 143 21.83 -18.86 -9.65
N VAL A 144 21.52 -19.34 -8.44
CA VAL A 144 22.26 -19.01 -7.19
C VAL A 144 23.73 -19.43 -7.21
N PRO A 145 24.12 -20.61 -7.74
CA PRO A 145 25.54 -20.97 -7.83
C PRO A 145 26.37 -19.95 -8.60
N LEU A 146 25.79 -19.26 -9.60
CA LEU A 146 26.48 -18.24 -10.40
C LEU A 146 26.87 -17.02 -9.58
N MET A 147 26.10 -16.68 -8.53
CA MET A 147 26.41 -15.60 -7.58
C MET A 147 27.59 -15.93 -6.64
N MET A 148 27.90 -17.21 -6.44
CA MET A 148 28.93 -17.66 -5.47
C MET A 148 30.31 -17.84 -6.09
N VAL A 149 30.40 -17.97 -7.42
CA VAL A 149 31.67 -18.18 -8.15
C VAL A 149 32.64 -17.02 -7.96
N GLU A 150 32.14 -15.81 -7.69
CA GLU A 150 32.98 -14.62 -7.49
C GLU A 150 33.65 -14.55 -6.10
N ARG A 151 33.17 -15.32 -5.11
CA ARG A 151 33.80 -15.38 -3.76
C ARG A 151 34.82 -16.52 -3.59
N GLU A 152 34.87 -17.47 -4.50
CA GLU A 152 35.71 -18.68 -4.35
C GLU A 152 37.08 -18.60 -5.03
N GLN A 153 37.42 -17.51 -5.73
CA GLN A 153 38.79 -17.31 -6.20
C GLN A 153 39.81 -17.14 -5.05
N THR A 154 39.38 -17.05 -3.78
CA THR A 154 40.30 -16.82 -2.64
C THR A 154 40.33 -17.85 -1.51
N LYS A 155 39.85 -19.11 -1.64
CA LYS A 155 40.29 -20.22 -0.76
C LYS A 155 39.79 -21.62 -1.17
N ARG A 156 40.77 -22.48 -1.50
CA ARG A 156 40.87 -23.98 -1.49
C ARG A 156 39.59 -24.86 -1.51
N PRO A 157 39.61 -26.00 -2.24
CA PRO A 157 38.44 -26.86 -2.39
C PRO A 157 38.12 -27.57 -1.07
N MET A 158 36.86 -27.54 -0.65
CA MET A 158 36.34 -28.39 0.43
C MET A 158 35.10 -29.15 -0.02
N THR A 159 35.17 -30.47 0.11
CA THR A 159 34.21 -31.47 -0.31
C THR A 159 33.08 -31.65 0.71
N GLY A 160 31.84 -31.35 0.31
CA GLY A 160 30.64 -31.68 1.09
C GLY A 160 29.33 -31.11 0.50
N PRO A 161 28.18 -31.82 0.59
CA PRO A 161 26.91 -31.35 0.03
C PRO A 161 26.34 -30.13 0.77
N TRP A 162 26.05 -29.07 0.01
CA TRP A 162 25.73 -27.71 0.48
C TRP A 162 24.42 -27.57 1.28
N TRP A 163 23.39 -28.36 0.95
CA TRP A 163 22.05 -28.32 1.56
C TRP A 163 22.03 -28.66 3.05
N LYS A 164 23.00 -29.46 3.54
CA LYS A 164 23.18 -29.74 4.98
C LYS A 164 23.70 -28.55 5.79
N ARG A 165 24.28 -27.53 5.15
CA ARG A 165 24.75 -26.29 5.81
C ARG A 165 23.66 -25.22 5.84
N ALA A 166 22.88 -25.09 4.76
CA ALA A 166 21.75 -24.16 4.70
C ALA A 166 20.73 -24.43 5.81
N SER A 167 20.48 -25.71 6.14
CA SER A 167 19.56 -26.09 7.23
C SER A 167 20.09 -25.73 8.63
N ARG A 168 21.41 -25.61 8.83
CA ARG A 168 22.00 -25.25 10.13
C ARG A 168 21.99 -23.75 10.39
N MET A 169 22.08 -22.94 9.34
CA MET A 169 22.04 -21.46 9.45
C MET A 169 20.62 -20.92 9.70
N LEU A 170 19.58 -21.70 9.35
CA LEU A 170 18.18 -21.37 9.63
C LEU A 170 17.71 -21.79 11.04
N GLN A 171 18.48 -22.59 11.79
CA GLN A 171 18.14 -23.02 13.15
C GLN A 171 18.78 -22.14 14.25
N SER A 172 19.60 -21.16 13.87
CA SER A 172 20.26 -20.24 14.79
C SER A 172 19.78 -18.79 14.68
N LEU A 173 18.56 -18.58 14.16
CA LEU A 173 17.86 -17.30 14.09
C LEU A 173 16.55 -17.38 14.86
#